data_AF-A0A398BS72-F1
#
_entry.id   AF-A0A398BS72-F1
#
_cell.length_a   1.000
_cell.length_b   1.000
_cell.length_c   1.000
_cell.angle_alpha   90.00
_cell.angle_beta   90.00
_cell.angle_gamma   90.00
#
_symmetry.space_group_name_H-M   'P 1'
#
loop_
_entity.id
_entity.type
_entity.pdbx_description
1 polymer ?
#
loop_
_entity_poly.entity_id
_entity_poly.type
_entity_poly.pdbx_seq_one_letter_code
_entity_poly.pdbx_strand_id
1 'polypeptide(L)'
;MASLSAAILNGNLDRPQEHPTSFEDWLEDRLSDGPGSDWLSGHPLHAASVFCRLLGIALLRLDGLRLDHIAEESRHALYAQGFEVAQGGEEAVRRALVRLQNLVETPQDGPKKIFPALYDRLSHDYADNPDYAAFRRILRDHMASSWPLGPGDELLGEPVHERRLHSVTTAAQETGVDPRRLRKLLVAAGILAADCALPDSWAVFDAADAEPVLRDLTVLVPAKEFRDIIGASRSQFDLLVADGVLVPALETSETKSVWDPRTGTDFLTGLLRGAVQLRQPQHSWEHISKSAQRLKIGPGVIIKAIKDGRLHRIGNLEGRTGYAAVFIDHDEVARLFGSEAPPGLSIETFAKSVGSGPPIGLRRLILDGHTPATRAINPRTKSEQFYITPADAEAFHAKFFTPRTMANAYRRSWQSLRVDLDRLGLKPFIQDSRDYSRVFVRAEIDNHFRELQK
;
A
#
# COMPACT_ATOMS: atom_id res chain seq x y z
N MET A 1 42.72 16.90 18.62
CA MET A 1 43.79 16.88 17.59
C MET A 1 45.09 16.31 18.13
N ALA A 2 45.73 16.91 19.15
CA ALA A 2 47.00 16.42 19.70
C ALA A 2 46.98 14.96 20.24
N SER A 3 45.87 14.50 20.83
CA SER A 3 45.75 13.10 21.31
C SER A 3 45.50 12.08 20.20
N LEU A 4 44.94 12.49 19.05
CA LEU A 4 44.73 11.60 17.90
C LEU A 4 46.04 11.39 17.15
N SER A 5 46.83 12.45 16.94
CA SER A 5 48.11 12.36 16.23
C SER A 5 49.10 11.42 16.93
N ALA A 6 49.19 11.47 18.26
CA ALA A 6 50.03 10.53 19.02
C ALA A 6 49.55 9.08 18.94
N ALA A 7 48.23 8.85 18.93
CA ALA A 7 47.66 7.52 18.78
C ALA A 7 47.90 6.92 17.38
N ILE A 8 47.86 7.74 16.33
CA ILE A 8 48.18 7.34 14.94
C ILE A 8 49.68 7.02 14.81
N LEU A 9 50.56 7.91 15.26
CA LEU A 9 52.02 7.73 15.11
C LEU A 9 52.56 6.53 15.90
N ASN A 10 51.92 6.17 17.00
CA ASN A 10 52.31 5.02 17.82
C ASN A 10 51.68 3.70 17.32
N GLY A 11 50.90 3.74 16.24
CA GLY A 11 50.19 2.57 15.71
C GLY A 11 49.09 2.03 16.61
N ASN A 12 48.65 2.80 17.61
CA ASN A 12 47.58 2.37 18.53
C ASN A 12 46.21 2.26 17.84
N LEU A 13 46.09 2.83 16.63
CA LEU A 13 44.92 2.73 15.76
C LEU A 13 45.18 1.80 14.57
N ASP A 14 46.37 1.20 14.47
CA ASP A 14 46.70 0.28 13.38
C ASP A 14 45.90 -1.01 13.57
N ARG A 15 45.40 -1.52 12.44
CA ARG A 15 44.75 -2.83 12.38
C ARG A 15 45.78 -3.86 11.91
N PRO A 16 45.53 -5.16 12.16
CA PRO A 16 46.35 -6.22 11.58
C PRO A 16 46.50 -5.99 10.07
N GLN A 17 47.74 -6.10 9.58
CA GLN A 17 48.00 -6.00 8.15
C GLN A 17 47.50 -7.28 7.47
N GLU A 18 46.57 -7.12 6.53
CA GLU A 18 46.03 -8.22 5.72
C GLU A 18 46.62 -8.17 4.31
N HIS A 19 46.67 -9.32 3.63
CA HIS A 19 47.04 -9.35 2.22
C HIS A 19 45.92 -8.73 1.39
N PRO A 20 46.24 -7.90 0.38
CA PRO A 20 45.24 -7.32 -0.48
C PRO A 20 44.46 -8.43 -1.21
N THR A 21 43.18 -8.19 -1.38
CA THR A 21 42.27 -9.02 -2.17
C THR A 21 42.36 -8.67 -3.65
N SER A 22 41.87 -9.55 -4.52
CA SER A 22 41.79 -9.29 -5.96
C SER A 22 41.03 -8.01 -6.32
N PHE A 23 40.04 -7.62 -5.50
CA PHE A 23 39.35 -6.34 -5.65
C PHE A 23 40.21 -5.14 -5.28
N GLU A 24 41.02 -5.24 -4.21
CA GLU A 24 41.90 -4.15 -3.77
C GLU A 24 43.07 -3.95 -4.75
N ASP A 25 43.62 -5.04 -5.29
CA ASP A 25 44.61 -4.97 -6.38
C ASP A 25 43.99 -4.29 -7.62
N TRP A 26 42.79 -4.69 -8.03
CA TRP A 26 42.09 -4.03 -9.14
C TRP A 26 41.77 -2.56 -8.86
N LEU A 27 41.41 -2.22 -7.61
CA LEU A 27 41.13 -0.86 -7.20
C LEU A 27 42.40 0.01 -7.27
N GLU A 28 43.54 -0.52 -6.82
CA GLU A 28 44.85 0.15 -6.89
C GLU A 28 45.26 0.38 -8.34
N ASP A 29 45.16 -0.64 -9.19
CA ASP A 29 45.43 -0.55 -10.63
C ASP A 29 44.53 0.51 -11.28
N ARG A 30 43.24 0.52 -10.92
CA ARG A 30 42.27 1.49 -11.47
C ARG A 30 42.56 2.93 -11.07
N LEU A 31 43.13 3.15 -9.89
CA LEU A 31 43.50 4.47 -9.39
C LEU A 31 44.86 4.94 -9.95
N SER A 32 45.80 4.02 -10.13
CA SER A 32 47.16 4.30 -10.59
C SER A 32 47.24 4.45 -12.12
N ASP A 33 46.66 3.49 -12.85
CA ASP A 33 46.82 3.35 -14.30
C ASP A 33 45.56 3.76 -15.09
N GLY A 34 44.44 3.99 -14.38
CA GLY A 34 43.16 4.34 -14.98
C GLY A 34 42.35 3.12 -15.44
N PRO A 35 41.38 3.27 -16.36
CA PRO A 35 40.55 2.17 -16.82
C PRO A 35 41.31 1.07 -17.57
N GLY A 36 41.19 -0.16 -17.07
CA GLY A 36 41.65 -1.36 -17.76
C GLY A 36 40.74 -1.74 -18.93
N SER A 37 41.05 -2.87 -19.56
CA SER A 37 40.27 -3.43 -20.68
C SER A 37 39.14 -4.36 -20.24
N ASP A 38 39.01 -4.65 -18.95
CA ASP A 38 37.96 -5.49 -18.40
C ASP A 38 36.59 -4.79 -18.44
N TRP A 39 35.52 -5.59 -18.34
CA TRP A 39 34.15 -5.08 -18.43
C TRP A 39 33.80 -4.09 -17.30
N LEU A 40 34.28 -4.31 -16.07
CA LEU A 40 34.03 -3.41 -14.94
C LEU A 40 34.73 -2.05 -15.13
N SER A 41 35.90 -2.04 -15.77
CA SER A 41 36.63 -0.82 -16.11
C SER A 41 35.89 0.11 -17.07
N GLY A 42 34.93 -0.42 -17.83
CA GLY A 42 34.01 0.38 -18.67
C GLY A 42 33.00 1.22 -17.88
N HIS A 43 32.90 1.05 -16.56
CA HIS A 43 31.98 1.76 -15.69
C HIS A 43 32.70 2.71 -14.72
N PRO A 44 32.03 3.76 -14.21
CA PRO A 44 32.60 4.63 -13.17
C PRO A 44 33.03 3.82 -11.95
N LEU A 45 34.25 4.08 -11.45
CA LEU A 45 34.89 3.29 -10.38
C LEU A 45 33.98 3.12 -9.16
N HIS A 46 33.36 4.21 -8.71
CA HIS A 46 32.46 4.16 -7.55
C HIS A 46 31.24 3.25 -7.77
N ALA A 47 30.66 3.24 -8.97
CA ALA A 47 29.50 2.42 -9.31
C ALA A 47 29.88 0.94 -9.42
N ALA A 48 31.02 0.64 -10.04
CA ALA A 48 31.60 -0.71 -10.10
C ALA A 48 31.89 -1.26 -8.69
N SER A 49 32.56 -0.48 -7.84
CA SER A 49 32.85 -0.87 -6.45
C SER A 49 31.59 -1.11 -5.62
N VAL A 50 30.58 -0.22 -5.73
CA VAL A 50 29.30 -0.41 -5.04
C VAL A 50 28.59 -1.66 -5.55
N PHE A 51 28.58 -1.90 -6.86
CA PHE A 51 27.98 -3.09 -7.45
C PHE A 51 28.66 -4.37 -6.97
N CYS A 52 30.00 -4.42 -6.96
CA CYS A 52 30.76 -5.56 -6.42
C CYS A 52 30.36 -5.83 -4.97
N ARG A 53 30.28 -4.81 -4.11
CA ARG A 53 29.81 -5.00 -2.73
C ARG A 53 28.39 -5.54 -2.66
N LEU A 54 27.44 -4.99 -3.42
CA LEU A 54 26.04 -5.42 -3.40
C LEU A 54 25.86 -6.85 -3.92
N LEU A 55 26.60 -7.21 -4.96
CA LEU A 55 26.64 -8.57 -5.48
C LEU A 55 27.24 -9.53 -4.44
N GLY A 56 28.35 -9.18 -3.80
CA GLY A 56 28.95 -9.95 -2.71
C GLY A 56 27.97 -10.18 -1.55
N ILE A 57 27.24 -9.14 -1.13
CA ILE A 57 26.19 -9.28 -0.10
C ILE A 57 25.11 -10.29 -0.54
N ALA A 58 24.70 -10.27 -1.81
CA ALA A 58 23.72 -11.24 -2.32
C ALA A 58 24.29 -12.67 -2.34
N LEU A 59 25.55 -12.83 -2.73
CA LEU A 59 26.24 -14.11 -2.84
C LEU A 59 26.38 -14.86 -1.51
N LEU A 60 26.44 -14.15 -0.37
CA LEU A 60 26.41 -14.76 0.97
C LEU A 60 25.29 -15.80 1.13
N ARG A 61 24.15 -15.61 0.46
CA ARG A 61 23.01 -16.53 0.55
C ARG A 61 23.28 -17.90 -0.05
N LEU A 62 24.20 -18.02 -1.01
CA LEU A 62 24.61 -19.31 -1.56
C LEU A 62 25.32 -20.16 -0.50
N ASP A 63 25.94 -19.51 0.48
CA ASP A 63 26.63 -20.13 1.61
C ASP A 63 25.73 -20.21 2.86
N GLY A 64 24.44 -19.86 2.75
CA GLY A 64 23.51 -19.81 3.88
C GLY A 64 23.78 -18.67 4.87
N LEU A 65 24.59 -17.68 4.47
CA LEU A 65 24.97 -16.54 5.31
C LEU A 65 24.10 -15.30 5.04
N ARG A 66 24.18 -14.36 5.97
CA ARG A 66 23.51 -13.06 5.95
C ARG A 66 24.52 -11.99 6.36
N LEU A 67 24.26 -10.73 6.00
CA LEU A 67 25.16 -9.62 6.30
C LEU A 67 25.39 -9.40 7.81
N ASP A 68 24.38 -9.67 8.63
CA ASP A 68 24.46 -9.61 10.10
C ASP A 68 25.35 -10.71 10.71
N HIS A 69 25.67 -11.77 9.96
CA HIS A 69 26.65 -12.78 10.37
C HIS A 69 28.10 -12.36 10.08
N ILE A 70 28.32 -11.31 9.29
CA ILE A 70 29.66 -10.84 8.90
C ILE A 70 30.10 -9.69 9.81
N ALA A 71 31.20 -9.90 10.53
CA ALA A 71 31.82 -8.88 11.36
C ALA A 71 32.17 -7.63 10.54
N GLU A 72 32.06 -6.44 11.14
CA GLU A 72 32.25 -5.16 10.44
C GLU A 72 33.62 -5.07 9.78
N GLU A 73 34.66 -5.50 10.49
CA GLU A 73 36.04 -5.57 10.04
C GLU A 73 36.24 -6.46 8.81
N SER A 74 35.46 -7.53 8.65
CA SER A 74 35.57 -8.48 7.53
C SER A 74 34.70 -8.09 6.33
N ARG A 75 33.95 -6.98 6.38
CA ARG A 75 33.03 -6.60 5.29
C ARG A 75 33.75 -6.17 4.01
N HIS A 76 35.05 -5.87 4.06
CA HIS A 76 35.85 -5.62 2.85
C HIS A 76 35.88 -6.85 1.92
N ALA A 77 35.85 -8.08 2.48
CA ALA A 77 35.78 -9.32 1.71
C ALA A 77 34.52 -9.44 0.83
N LEU A 78 33.44 -8.71 1.14
CA LEU A 78 32.24 -8.68 0.30
C LEU A 78 32.50 -8.01 -1.05
N TYR A 79 33.42 -7.06 -1.12
CA TYR A 79 33.83 -6.47 -2.39
C TYR A 79 34.57 -7.49 -3.24
N ALA A 80 35.53 -8.21 -2.64
CA ALA A 80 36.27 -9.27 -3.31
C ALA A 80 35.34 -10.38 -3.83
N GLN A 81 34.39 -10.86 -3.02
CA GLN A 81 33.46 -11.90 -3.42
C GLN A 81 32.60 -11.51 -4.63
N GLY A 82 32.10 -10.26 -4.67
CA GLY A 82 31.34 -9.79 -5.83
C GLY A 82 32.23 -9.49 -7.03
N PHE A 83 33.44 -8.95 -6.81
CA PHE A 83 34.41 -8.68 -7.86
C PHE A 83 34.85 -9.96 -8.58
N GLU A 84 35.10 -11.05 -7.85
CA GLU A 84 35.48 -12.35 -8.41
C GLU A 84 34.49 -12.84 -9.48
N VAL A 85 33.20 -12.55 -9.30
CA VAL A 85 32.16 -12.83 -10.29
C VAL A 85 32.13 -11.77 -11.38
N ALA A 86 32.13 -10.49 -11.00
CA ALA A 86 31.89 -9.39 -11.91
C ALA A 86 33.06 -9.13 -12.89
N GLN A 87 34.30 -9.47 -12.53
CA GLN A 87 35.45 -9.46 -13.44
C GLN A 87 35.26 -10.41 -14.64
N GLY A 88 34.44 -11.45 -14.49
CA GLY A 88 34.06 -12.37 -15.56
C GLY A 88 33.03 -11.80 -16.55
N GLY A 89 32.63 -10.53 -16.37
CA GLY A 89 31.70 -9.80 -17.23
C GLY A 89 30.22 -10.11 -16.97
N GLU A 90 29.36 -9.52 -17.80
CA GLU A 90 27.90 -9.59 -17.66
C GLU A 90 27.36 -11.03 -17.61
N GLU A 91 27.91 -11.94 -18.42
CA GLU A 91 27.47 -13.34 -18.43
C GLU A 91 27.78 -14.08 -17.12
N ALA A 92 28.91 -13.77 -16.47
CA ALA A 92 29.24 -14.32 -15.16
C ALA A 92 28.27 -13.82 -14.08
N VAL A 93 27.92 -12.53 -14.13
CA VAL A 93 26.90 -11.93 -13.26
C VAL A 93 25.54 -12.61 -13.47
N ARG A 94 25.10 -12.80 -14.73
CA ARG A 94 23.83 -13.48 -15.04
C ARG A 94 23.78 -14.90 -14.49
N ARG A 95 24.87 -15.68 -14.63
CA ARG A 95 24.96 -17.02 -14.03
C ARG A 95 24.86 -16.99 -12.51
N ALA A 96 25.46 -16.00 -11.85
CA ALA A 96 25.34 -15.83 -10.41
C ALA A 96 23.90 -15.49 -9.97
N LEU A 97 23.21 -14.63 -10.71
CA LEU A 97 21.80 -14.29 -10.46
C LEU A 97 20.90 -15.54 -10.60
N VAL A 98 21.12 -16.38 -11.61
CA VAL A 98 20.40 -17.66 -11.76
C VAL A 98 20.65 -18.59 -10.56
N ARG A 99 21.90 -18.71 -10.11
CA ARG A 99 22.22 -19.52 -8.91
C ARG A 99 21.49 -19.01 -7.67
N LEU A 100 21.42 -17.69 -7.48
CA LEU A 100 20.68 -17.07 -6.38
C LEU A 100 19.17 -17.31 -6.50
N GLN A 101 18.62 -17.19 -7.71
CA GLN A 101 17.20 -17.45 -7.99
C GLN A 101 16.82 -18.89 -7.62
N ASN A 102 17.68 -19.86 -7.91
CA ASN A 102 17.43 -21.27 -7.60
C ASN A 102 17.42 -21.58 -6.09
N LEU A 103 17.73 -20.62 -5.21
CA LEU A 103 17.58 -20.76 -3.76
C LEU A 103 16.12 -20.66 -3.28
N VAL A 104 15.20 -20.16 -4.10
CA VAL A 104 13.79 -20.01 -3.72
C VAL A 104 12.88 -20.93 -4.53
N GLU A 105 11.88 -21.48 -3.85
CA GLU A 105 10.95 -22.45 -4.44
C GLU A 105 9.91 -21.79 -5.36
N THR A 106 9.70 -20.48 -5.23
CA THR A 106 8.67 -19.76 -5.98
C THR A 106 9.06 -18.31 -6.34
N PRO A 107 8.66 -17.79 -7.51
CA PRO A 107 8.77 -16.37 -7.83
C PRO A 107 7.95 -15.45 -6.90
N GLN A 108 6.90 -15.95 -6.24
CA GLN A 108 6.07 -15.15 -5.34
C GLN A 108 6.82 -14.65 -4.11
N ASP A 109 7.95 -15.27 -3.78
CA ASP A 109 8.86 -14.81 -2.73
C ASP A 109 9.47 -13.44 -3.02
N GLY A 110 9.45 -13.02 -4.29
CA GLY A 110 9.85 -11.69 -4.71
C GLY A 110 11.38 -11.50 -4.73
N PRO A 111 11.84 -10.46 -5.46
CA PRO A 111 13.26 -10.18 -5.64
C PRO A 111 13.98 -9.86 -4.31
N LYS A 112 13.30 -9.22 -3.36
CA LYS A 112 13.88 -8.88 -2.05
C LYS A 112 14.26 -10.10 -1.22
N LYS A 113 13.55 -11.22 -1.35
CA LYS A 113 13.91 -12.45 -0.64
C LYS A 113 15.16 -13.10 -1.25
N ILE A 114 15.39 -12.86 -2.53
CA ILE A 114 16.50 -13.46 -3.28
C ILE A 114 17.77 -12.61 -3.21
N PHE A 115 17.66 -11.32 -3.53
CA PHE A 115 18.74 -10.34 -3.62
C PHE A 115 18.37 -9.06 -2.85
N PRO A 116 18.23 -9.09 -1.50
CA PRO A 116 17.63 -7.99 -0.73
C PRO A 116 18.34 -6.64 -0.93
N ALA A 117 19.62 -6.55 -0.56
CA ALA A 117 20.37 -5.30 -0.63
C ALA A 117 20.62 -4.84 -2.07
N LEU A 118 20.87 -5.79 -2.97
CA LEU A 118 21.08 -5.51 -4.39
C LEU A 118 19.80 -4.99 -5.05
N TYR A 119 18.64 -5.63 -4.80
CA TYR A 119 17.34 -5.16 -5.30
C TYR A 119 17.00 -3.80 -4.72
N ASP A 120 17.01 -3.64 -3.40
CA ASP A 120 16.52 -2.43 -2.75
C ASP A 120 17.34 -1.21 -3.22
N ARG A 121 18.68 -1.31 -3.23
CA ARG A 121 19.56 -0.21 -3.64
C ARG A 121 19.43 0.10 -5.12
N LEU A 122 19.47 -0.92 -5.98
CA LEU A 122 19.35 -0.68 -7.42
C LEU A 122 17.98 -0.15 -7.76
N SER A 123 16.91 -0.64 -7.14
CA SER A 123 15.51 -0.29 -7.42
C SER A 123 15.09 1.08 -6.88
N HIS A 124 15.69 1.57 -5.79
CA HIS A 124 15.27 2.82 -5.14
C HIS A 124 16.41 3.84 -5.10
N ASP A 125 17.48 3.56 -4.36
CA ASP A 125 18.55 4.52 -4.08
C ASP A 125 19.32 4.98 -5.33
N TYR A 126 19.49 4.07 -6.28
CA TYR A 126 20.23 4.30 -7.53
C TYR A 126 19.32 4.32 -8.76
N ALA A 127 18.00 4.50 -8.56
CA ALA A 127 17.03 4.37 -9.65
C ALA A 127 17.26 5.36 -10.79
N ASP A 128 17.53 6.61 -10.43
CA ASP A 128 17.69 7.73 -11.36
C ASP A 128 19.16 8.07 -11.67
N ASN A 129 20.11 7.27 -11.16
CA ASN A 129 21.53 7.53 -11.37
C ASN A 129 22.04 6.81 -12.63
N PRO A 130 22.50 7.55 -13.68
CA PRO A 130 22.95 6.95 -14.93
C PRO A 130 24.17 6.03 -14.78
N ASP A 131 25.01 6.24 -13.76
CA ASP A 131 26.21 5.44 -13.52
C ASP A 131 25.88 3.98 -13.16
N TYR A 132 24.65 3.73 -12.67
CA TYR A 132 24.15 2.40 -12.31
C TYR A 132 23.25 1.78 -13.38
N ALA A 133 23.01 2.46 -14.50
CA ALA A 133 22.07 2.01 -15.53
C ALA A 133 22.43 0.64 -16.11
N ALA A 134 23.72 0.35 -16.32
CA ALA A 134 24.18 -0.94 -16.82
C ALA A 134 23.87 -2.08 -15.84
N PHE A 135 24.15 -1.89 -14.54
CA PHE A 135 23.88 -2.89 -13.51
C PHE A 135 22.38 -3.10 -13.28
N ARG A 136 21.60 -2.01 -13.28
CA ARG A 136 20.13 -2.05 -13.27
C ARG A 136 19.60 -2.85 -14.46
N ARG A 137 20.12 -2.61 -15.66
CA ARG A 137 19.72 -3.35 -16.87
C ARG A 137 19.95 -4.85 -16.72
N ILE A 138 21.13 -5.28 -16.24
CA ILE A 138 21.43 -6.71 -16.08
C ILE A 138 20.42 -7.41 -15.17
N LEU A 139 20.13 -6.80 -14.01
CA LEU A 139 19.15 -7.36 -13.07
C LEU A 139 17.73 -7.33 -13.63
N ARG A 140 17.34 -6.24 -14.29
CA ARG A 140 16.05 -6.08 -14.98
C ARG A 140 15.85 -7.15 -16.04
N ASP A 141 16.83 -7.31 -16.94
CA ASP A 141 16.79 -8.27 -18.03
C ASP A 141 16.70 -9.70 -17.50
N HIS A 142 17.49 -10.01 -16.46
CA HIS A 142 17.43 -11.31 -15.80
C HIS A 142 16.01 -11.59 -15.30
N MET A 143 15.45 -10.72 -14.47
CA MET A 143 14.10 -10.89 -13.94
C MET A 143 13.05 -10.99 -15.05
N ALA A 144 13.09 -10.10 -16.06
CA ALA A 144 12.14 -10.11 -17.17
C ALA A 144 12.21 -11.39 -18.02
N SER A 145 13.39 -12.03 -18.09
CA SER A 145 13.61 -13.26 -18.87
C SER A 145 13.32 -14.56 -18.11
N SER A 146 13.25 -14.53 -16.78
CA SER A 146 13.09 -15.75 -15.98
C SER A 146 11.86 -15.78 -15.06
N TRP A 147 11.14 -14.67 -14.91
CA TRP A 147 10.02 -14.56 -13.97
C TRP A 147 8.69 -14.41 -14.70
N PRO A 148 7.61 -15.08 -14.22
CA PRO A 148 6.27 -14.94 -14.78
C PRO A 148 5.58 -13.67 -14.26
N LEU A 149 6.21 -12.51 -14.48
CA LEU A 149 5.71 -11.20 -14.05
C LEU A 149 4.48 -10.79 -14.88
N GLY A 150 3.49 -10.21 -14.23
CA GLY A 150 2.31 -9.65 -14.88
C GLY A 150 1.84 -8.34 -14.23
N PRO A 151 0.73 -7.79 -14.72
CA PRO A 151 0.16 -6.55 -14.21
C PRO A 151 -0.04 -6.56 -12.69
N GLY A 152 0.52 -5.56 -12.03
CA GLY A 152 0.58 -5.45 -10.57
C GLY A 152 1.95 -5.80 -9.99
N ASP A 153 2.79 -6.53 -10.71
CA ASP A 153 4.18 -6.74 -10.31
C ASP A 153 5.03 -5.49 -10.61
N GLU A 154 6.23 -5.43 -10.01
CA GLU A 154 7.21 -4.35 -10.23
C GLU A 154 8.54 -4.94 -10.71
N LEU A 155 9.18 -4.21 -11.62
CA LEU A 155 10.48 -4.51 -12.18
C LEU A 155 11.44 -3.32 -11.96
N LEU A 156 12.21 -3.37 -10.86
CA LEU A 156 13.17 -2.32 -10.44
C LEU A 156 12.57 -0.91 -10.36
N GLY A 157 11.45 -0.78 -9.64
CA GLY A 157 10.76 0.50 -9.43
C GLY A 157 9.78 0.88 -10.53
N GLU A 158 9.68 0.09 -11.60
CA GLU A 158 8.72 0.32 -12.68
C GLU A 158 7.60 -0.72 -12.65
N PRO A 159 6.32 -0.31 -12.79
CA PRO A 159 5.21 -1.25 -12.83
C PRO A 159 5.25 -2.09 -14.10
N VAL A 160 4.93 -3.38 -13.97
CA VAL A 160 4.74 -4.27 -15.11
C VAL A 160 3.36 -4.02 -15.69
N HIS A 161 3.30 -3.72 -16.99
CA HIS A 161 2.05 -3.42 -17.69
C HIS A 161 1.44 -4.61 -18.42
N GLU A 162 2.28 -5.58 -18.81
CA GLU A 162 1.91 -6.72 -19.62
C GLU A 162 2.69 -7.97 -19.17
N ARG A 163 2.05 -9.13 -19.28
CA ARG A 163 2.66 -10.42 -18.95
C ARG A 163 3.42 -10.94 -20.17
N ARG A 164 4.74 -11.07 -20.05
CA ARG A 164 5.59 -11.65 -21.10
C ARG A 164 5.79 -13.15 -20.94
N LEU A 165 5.89 -13.61 -19.70
CA LEU A 165 6.07 -15.01 -19.37
C LEU A 165 4.90 -15.51 -18.53
N HIS A 166 4.39 -16.67 -18.89
CA HIS A 166 3.59 -17.50 -18.00
C HIS A 166 4.49 -18.51 -17.33
N SER A 167 4.20 -18.83 -16.08
CA SER A 167 4.50 -20.15 -15.51
C SER A 167 3.28 -21.05 -15.60
N VAL A 168 3.47 -22.36 -15.47
CA VAL A 168 2.36 -23.33 -15.36
C VAL A 168 1.34 -22.88 -14.31
N THR A 169 1.78 -22.37 -13.16
CA THR A 169 0.88 -21.86 -12.12
C THR A 169 0.02 -20.69 -12.61
N THR A 170 0.63 -19.68 -13.23
CA THR A 170 -0.11 -18.49 -13.70
C THR A 170 -1.05 -18.81 -14.87
N ALA A 171 -0.64 -19.72 -15.77
CA ALA A 171 -1.48 -20.15 -16.88
C ALA A 171 -2.64 -21.06 -16.41
N ALA A 172 -2.43 -21.86 -15.36
CA ALA A 172 -3.50 -22.65 -14.73
C ALA A 172 -4.57 -21.76 -14.12
N GLN A 173 -4.17 -20.67 -13.46
CA GLN A 173 -5.11 -19.67 -12.93
C GLN A 173 -5.92 -19.01 -14.05
N GLU A 174 -5.28 -18.68 -15.17
CA GLU A 174 -5.95 -18.04 -16.30
C GLU A 174 -6.92 -18.97 -17.04
N THR A 175 -6.54 -20.23 -17.22
CA THR A 175 -7.33 -21.22 -17.98
C THR A 175 -8.35 -21.97 -17.12
N GLY A 176 -8.22 -21.94 -15.79
CA GLY A 176 -9.00 -22.77 -14.87
C GLY A 176 -8.66 -24.27 -14.95
N VAL A 177 -7.59 -24.64 -15.65
CA VAL A 177 -7.14 -26.03 -15.75
C VAL A 177 -6.21 -26.35 -14.59
N ASP A 178 -6.43 -27.50 -13.95
CA ASP A 178 -5.52 -28.00 -12.89
C ASP A 178 -4.04 -27.98 -13.36
N PRO A 179 -3.11 -27.44 -12.56
CA PRO A 179 -1.71 -27.26 -12.95
C PRO A 179 -1.04 -28.54 -13.47
N ARG A 180 -1.31 -29.70 -12.88
CA ARG A 180 -0.70 -30.98 -13.32
C ARG A 180 -1.21 -31.40 -14.68
N ARG A 181 -2.49 -31.17 -14.96
CA ARG A 181 -3.08 -31.42 -16.28
C ARG A 181 -2.55 -30.41 -17.30
N LEU A 182 -2.51 -29.13 -16.96
CA LEU A 182 -2.02 -28.08 -17.85
C LEU A 182 -0.57 -28.34 -18.25
N ARG A 183 0.31 -28.69 -17.30
CA ARG A 183 1.71 -29.04 -17.60
C ARG A 183 1.82 -30.12 -18.68
N LYS A 184 1.04 -31.20 -18.59
CA LYS A 184 1.04 -32.29 -19.58
C LYS A 184 0.59 -31.80 -20.96
N LEU A 185 -0.41 -30.92 -21.00
CA LEU A 185 -0.91 -30.34 -22.26
C LEU A 185 0.12 -29.39 -22.89
N LEU A 186 0.81 -28.57 -22.09
CA LEU A 186 1.89 -27.70 -22.55
C LEU A 186 3.08 -28.49 -23.11
N VAL A 187 3.43 -29.63 -22.49
CA VAL A 187 4.45 -30.55 -23.02
C VAL A 187 3.98 -31.18 -24.34
N ALA A 188 2.73 -31.65 -24.41
CA ALA A 188 2.18 -32.22 -25.64
C ALA A 188 2.09 -31.21 -26.79
N ALA A 189 1.87 -29.93 -26.47
CA ALA A 189 1.86 -28.81 -27.42
C ALA A 189 3.27 -28.32 -27.81
N GLY A 190 4.34 -28.87 -27.21
CA GLY A 190 5.72 -28.45 -27.48
C GLY A 190 6.11 -27.09 -26.89
N ILE A 191 5.27 -26.51 -26.02
CA ILE A 191 5.53 -25.22 -25.34
C ILE A 191 6.52 -25.43 -24.18
N LEU A 192 6.40 -26.56 -23.48
CA LEU A 192 7.34 -26.97 -22.43
C LEU A 192 8.13 -28.19 -22.87
N ALA A 193 9.42 -28.22 -22.51
CA ALA A 193 10.26 -29.39 -22.68
C ALA A 193 9.75 -30.56 -21.81
N ALA A 194 9.74 -31.77 -22.36
CA ALA A 194 9.23 -32.96 -21.68
C ALA A 194 10.02 -33.33 -20.42
N ASP A 195 11.30 -32.99 -20.39
CA ASP A 195 12.23 -33.18 -19.28
C ASP A 195 12.39 -31.95 -18.38
N CYS A 196 11.51 -30.94 -18.52
CA CYS A 196 11.50 -29.77 -17.66
C CYS A 196 11.36 -30.19 -16.18
N ALA A 197 12.44 -30.08 -15.42
CA ALA A 197 12.50 -30.44 -14.01
C ALA A 197 12.06 -29.31 -13.07
N LEU A 198 11.81 -28.10 -13.59
CA LEU A 198 11.42 -26.95 -12.79
C LEU A 198 10.01 -27.12 -12.19
N PRO A 199 9.78 -26.67 -10.95
CA PRO A 199 8.44 -26.66 -10.36
C PRO A 199 7.48 -25.78 -11.18
N ASP A 200 6.18 -26.01 -11.05
CA ASP A 200 5.15 -25.32 -11.86
C ASP A 200 5.22 -23.78 -11.77
N SER A 201 5.73 -23.25 -10.65
CA SER A 201 5.96 -21.83 -10.42
C SER A 201 7.09 -21.24 -11.26
N TRP A 202 8.11 -22.04 -11.60
CA TRP A 202 9.32 -21.66 -12.35
C TRP A 202 9.39 -22.25 -13.76
N ALA A 203 8.52 -23.20 -14.10
CA ALA A 203 8.38 -23.72 -15.46
C ALA A 203 7.70 -22.65 -16.34
N VAL A 204 8.52 -21.71 -16.83
CA VAL A 204 8.08 -20.53 -17.59
C VAL A 204 8.15 -20.75 -19.11
N PHE A 205 7.28 -20.04 -19.83
CA PHE A 205 7.17 -20.04 -21.28
C PHE A 205 6.61 -18.70 -21.78
N ASP A 206 6.83 -18.38 -23.05
CA ASP A 206 6.36 -17.13 -23.65
C ASP A 206 4.83 -17.08 -23.67
N ALA A 207 4.28 -15.95 -23.18
CA ALA A 207 2.84 -15.78 -23.04
C ALA A 207 2.15 -15.58 -24.40
N ALA A 208 2.78 -14.88 -25.33
CA ALA A 208 2.21 -14.61 -26.65
C ALA A 208 2.21 -15.88 -27.51
N ASP A 209 3.28 -16.67 -27.44
CA ASP A 209 3.37 -17.94 -28.18
C ASP A 209 2.37 -18.99 -27.66
N ALA A 210 2.10 -19.01 -26.36
CA ALA A 210 1.19 -19.96 -25.74
C ALA A 210 -0.29 -19.56 -25.80
N GLU A 211 -0.61 -18.29 -26.01
CA GLU A 211 -1.97 -17.73 -25.96
C GLU A 211 -3.00 -18.51 -26.80
N PRO A 212 -2.73 -18.93 -28.05
CA PRO A 212 -3.69 -19.72 -28.82
C PRO A 212 -4.05 -21.05 -28.15
N VAL A 213 -3.04 -21.75 -27.60
CA VAL A 213 -3.23 -23.03 -26.91
C VAL A 213 -3.97 -22.81 -25.59
N LEU A 214 -3.58 -21.80 -24.80
CA LEU A 214 -4.23 -21.51 -23.52
C LEU A 214 -5.71 -21.16 -23.71
N ARG A 215 -6.04 -20.41 -24.77
CA ARG A 215 -7.42 -20.07 -25.11
C ARG A 215 -8.26 -21.31 -25.36
N ASP A 216 -7.79 -22.24 -26.18
CA ASP A 216 -8.51 -23.47 -26.52
C ASP A 216 -8.66 -24.42 -25.31
N LEU A 217 -7.74 -24.33 -24.33
CA LEU A 217 -7.75 -25.15 -23.12
C LEU A 217 -8.62 -24.58 -22.00
N THR A 218 -9.19 -23.39 -22.14
CA THR A 218 -9.92 -22.71 -21.06
C THR A 218 -11.16 -23.50 -20.65
N VAL A 219 -11.34 -23.70 -19.34
CA VAL A 219 -12.46 -24.44 -18.75
C VAL A 219 -13.26 -23.50 -17.85
N LEU A 220 -14.58 -23.52 -17.99
CA LEU A 220 -15.48 -22.79 -17.10
C LEU A 220 -15.44 -23.41 -15.70
N VAL A 221 -15.32 -22.57 -14.68
CA VAL A 221 -15.16 -22.98 -13.28
C VAL A 221 -16.38 -22.60 -12.43
N PRO A 222 -16.67 -23.32 -11.34
CA PRO A 222 -17.69 -22.91 -10.38
C PRO A 222 -17.31 -21.63 -9.63
N ALA A 223 -18.31 -20.90 -9.10
CA ALA A 223 -18.09 -19.64 -8.38
C ALA A 223 -17.07 -19.71 -7.22
N LYS A 224 -16.94 -20.86 -6.53
CA LYS A 224 -15.94 -21.03 -5.47
C LYS A 224 -14.51 -20.93 -6.02
N GLU A 225 -14.24 -21.67 -7.10
CA GLU A 225 -12.93 -21.72 -7.72
C GLU A 225 -12.59 -20.39 -8.39
N PHE A 226 -13.56 -19.77 -9.09
CA PHE A 226 -13.39 -18.43 -9.64
C PHE A 226 -12.99 -17.39 -8.58
N ARG A 227 -13.61 -17.44 -7.41
CA ARG A 227 -13.27 -16.56 -6.27
C ARG A 227 -11.85 -16.77 -5.76
N ASP A 228 -11.41 -18.01 -5.70
CA ASP A 228 -10.06 -18.38 -5.27
C ASP A 228 -9.02 -17.88 -6.30
N ILE A 229 -9.32 -18.00 -7.60
CA ILE A 229 -8.51 -17.46 -8.70
C ILE A 229 -8.36 -15.94 -8.60
N ILE A 230 -9.46 -15.20 -8.43
CA ILE A 230 -9.39 -13.73 -8.33
C ILE A 230 -8.91 -13.24 -6.96
N GLY A 231 -8.73 -14.12 -5.97
CA GLY A 231 -8.31 -13.76 -4.62
C GLY A 231 -9.33 -12.90 -3.85
N ALA A 232 -10.63 -13.19 -3.98
CA ALA A 232 -11.70 -12.44 -3.33
C ALA A 232 -12.46 -13.25 -2.27
N SER A 233 -12.81 -12.60 -1.16
CA SER A 233 -13.71 -13.20 -0.16
C SER A 233 -15.12 -13.41 -0.74
N ARG A 234 -15.96 -14.23 -0.09
CA ARG A 234 -17.35 -14.46 -0.53
C ARG A 234 -18.15 -13.16 -0.60
N SER A 235 -18.07 -12.36 0.45
CA SER A 235 -18.80 -11.09 0.50
C SER A 235 -18.30 -10.08 -0.53
N GLN A 236 -17.00 -10.05 -0.81
CA GLN A 236 -16.44 -9.20 -1.86
C GLN A 236 -16.94 -9.63 -3.24
N PHE A 237 -16.89 -10.93 -3.53
CA PHE A 237 -17.36 -11.49 -4.78
C PHE A 237 -18.85 -11.23 -4.99
N ASP A 238 -19.69 -11.51 -4.00
CA ASP A 238 -21.14 -11.31 -4.10
C ASP A 238 -21.48 -9.83 -4.40
N LEU A 239 -20.73 -8.88 -3.83
CA LEU A 239 -20.88 -7.45 -4.13
C LEU A 239 -20.43 -7.10 -5.56
N LEU A 240 -19.33 -7.67 -6.04
CA LEU A 240 -18.86 -7.45 -7.42
C LEU A 240 -19.85 -7.99 -8.44
N VAL A 241 -20.51 -9.10 -8.15
CA VAL A 241 -21.58 -9.67 -8.99
C VAL A 241 -22.84 -8.80 -8.92
N ALA A 242 -23.27 -8.41 -7.72
CA ALA A 242 -24.43 -7.53 -7.54
C ALA A 242 -24.29 -6.17 -8.24
N ASP A 243 -23.06 -5.63 -8.28
CA ASP A 243 -22.73 -4.38 -8.98
C ASP A 243 -22.54 -4.57 -10.50
N GLY A 244 -22.66 -5.80 -11.02
CA GLY A 244 -22.46 -6.12 -12.44
C GLY A 244 -21.00 -5.99 -12.93
N VAL A 245 -20.03 -5.96 -12.01
CA VAL A 245 -18.60 -5.90 -12.34
C VAL A 245 -18.11 -7.25 -12.87
N LEU A 246 -18.60 -8.32 -12.25
CA LEU A 246 -18.32 -9.70 -12.61
C LEU A 246 -19.64 -10.36 -13.01
N VAL A 247 -19.68 -10.92 -14.21
CA VAL A 247 -20.87 -11.57 -14.77
C VAL A 247 -20.50 -13.02 -15.08
N PRO A 248 -21.33 -14.01 -14.69
CA PRO A 248 -21.09 -15.40 -15.04
C PRO A 248 -21.14 -15.60 -16.56
N ALA A 249 -20.40 -16.59 -17.06
CA ALA A 249 -20.39 -16.93 -18.48
C ALA A 249 -21.72 -17.56 -18.93
N LEU A 250 -22.34 -18.35 -18.04
CA LEU A 250 -23.66 -18.95 -18.26
C LEU A 250 -24.49 -18.81 -16.98
N GLU A 251 -25.71 -18.28 -17.14
CA GLU A 251 -26.75 -18.28 -16.12
C GLU A 251 -27.83 -19.30 -16.50
N THR A 252 -28.11 -20.22 -15.58
CA THR A 252 -29.14 -21.25 -15.78
C THR A 252 -29.96 -21.38 -14.51
N SER A 253 -31.29 -21.39 -14.62
CA SER A 253 -32.21 -21.50 -13.48
C SER A 253 -32.08 -22.82 -12.69
N GLU A 254 -31.46 -23.84 -13.28
CA GLU A 254 -31.37 -25.19 -12.72
C GLU A 254 -29.96 -25.56 -12.20
N THR A 255 -28.93 -24.76 -12.48
CA THR A 255 -27.53 -25.09 -12.16
C THR A 255 -26.78 -23.92 -11.54
N LYS A 256 -25.72 -24.21 -10.78
CA LYS A 256 -24.84 -23.17 -10.22
C LYS A 256 -24.15 -22.44 -11.37
N SER A 257 -24.18 -21.11 -11.38
CA SER A 257 -23.51 -20.29 -12.39
C SER A 257 -22.05 -20.68 -12.56
N VAL A 258 -21.63 -20.82 -13.82
CA VAL A 258 -20.26 -21.13 -14.21
C VAL A 258 -19.57 -19.88 -14.77
N TRP A 259 -18.27 -19.80 -14.55
CA TRP A 259 -17.48 -18.59 -14.72
C TRP A 259 -16.31 -18.87 -15.64
N ASP A 260 -16.03 -17.93 -16.54
CA ASP A 260 -14.81 -17.98 -17.34
C ASP A 260 -13.65 -17.39 -16.51
N PRO A 261 -12.64 -18.18 -16.10
CA PRO A 261 -11.51 -17.71 -15.30
C PRO A 261 -10.75 -16.56 -15.98
N ARG A 262 -10.72 -16.48 -17.31
CA ARG A 262 -10.08 -15.40 -18.06
C ARG A 262 -10.73 -14.04 -17.76
N THR A 263 -12.04 -14.01 -17.57
CA THR A 263 -12.76 -12.78 -17.15
C THR A 263 -12.25 -12.27 -15.79
N GLY A 264 -11.89 -13.19 -14.89
CA GLY A 264 -11.30 -12.86 -13.60
C GLY A 264 -9.88 -12.33 -13.73
N THR A 265 -9.06 -12.95 -14.56
CA THR A 265 -7.70 -12.49 -14.88
C THR A 265 -7.73 -11.11 -15.52
N ASP A 266 -8.55 -10.90 -16.55
CA ASP A 266 -8.70 -9.61 -17.23
C ASP A 266 -9.18 -8.51 -16.29
N PHE A 267 -10.09 -8.86 -15.38
CA PHE A 267 -10.55 -7.96 -14.32
C PHE A 267 -9.40 -7.51 -13.42
N LEU A 268 -8.58 -8.43 -12.92
CA LEU A 268 -7.42 -8.11 -12.09
C LEU A 268 -6.36 -7.33 -12.87
N THR A 269 -6.06 -7.75 -14.10
CA THR A 269 -5.13 -7.05 -15.00
C THR A 269 -5.56 -5.61 -15.23
N GLY A 270 -6.85 -5.37 -15.49
CA GLY A 270 -7.37 -4.02 -15.69
C GLY A 270 -7.26 -3.14 -14.44
N LEU A 271 -7.40 -3.71 -13.25
CA LEU A 271 -7.24 -2.97 -11.98
C LEU A 271 -5.77 -2.70 -11.64
N LEU A 272 -4.89 -3.67 -11.86
CA LEU A 272 -3.49 -3.62 -11.43
C LEU A 272 -2.55 -3.03 -12.48
N ARG A 273 -3.03 -2.72 -13.68
CA ARG A 273 -2.23 -2.09 -14.73
C ARG A 273 -1.71 -0.72 -14.24
N GLY A 274 -0.39 -0.61 -14.11
CA GLY A 274 0.25 0.61 -13.60
C GLY A 274 0.11 0.82 -12.10
N ALA A 275 -0.36 -0.17 -11.34
CA ALA A 275 -0.45 -0.06 -9.89
C ALA A 275 0.94 0.02 -9.25
N VAL A 276 1.06 0.84 -8.21
CA VAL A 276 2.31 1.02 -7.45
C VAL A 276 2.41 -0.03 -6.35
N GLN A 277 3.58 -0.63 -6.15
CA GLN A 277 3.80 -1.56 -5.05
C GLN A 277 3.76 -0.85 -3.68
N LEU A 278 2.96 -1.38 -2.76
CA LEU A 278 2.80 -0.87 -1.41
C LEU A 278 3.36 -1.89 -0.42
N ARG A 279 4.41 -1.51 0.33
CA ARG A 279 4.91 -2.34 1.45
C ARG A 279 3.92 -2.38 2.61
N GLN A 280 3.26 -1.25 2.85
CA GLN A 280 2.25 -1.08 3.89
C GLN A 280 1.28 0.05 3.50
N PRO A 281 -0.01 -0.04 3.85
CA PRO A 281 -0.97 1.01 3.55
C PRO A 281 -0.74 2.19 4.50
N GLN A 282 0.03 3.19 4.07
CA GLN A 282 0.20 4.44 4.81
C GLN A 282 -0.83 5.49 4.37
N HIS A 283 -1.04 6.52 5.19
CA HIS A 283 -1.88 7.67 4.84
C HIS A 283 -3.32 7.26 4.46
N SER A 284 -3.78 7.69 3.29
CA SER A 284 -5.13 7.46 2.76
C SER A 284 -5.28 6.15 1.97
N TRP A 285 -4.24 5.32 1.87
CA TRP A 285 -4.32 4.04 1.16
C TRP A 285 -5.29 3.08 1.86
N GLU A 286 -6.28 2.61 1.13
CA GLU A 286 -7.31 1.73 1.66
C GLU A 286 -7.80 0.73 0.60
N HIS A 287 -8.18 -0.46 1.04
CA HIS A 287 -8.76 -1.46 0.16
C HIS A 287 -10.08 -0.96 -0.45
N ILE A 288 -10.33 -1.26 -1.73
CA ILE A 288 -11.51 -0.80 -2.49
C ILE A 288 -12.81 -0.98 -1.69
N SER A 289 -13.08 -2.19 -1.20
CA SER A 289 -14.28 -2.50 -0.41
C SER A 289 -14.48 -1.62 0.84
N LYS A 290 -13.39 -1.25 1.53
CA LYS A 290 -13.48 -0.44 2.76
C LYS A 290 -13.73 1.04 2.42
N SER A 291 -13.11 1.54 1.34
CA SER A 291 -13.40 2.87 0.81
C SER A 291 -14.86 2.97 0.33
N ALA A 292 -15.33 1.99 -0.43
CA ALA A 292 -16.73 1.88 -0.87
C ALA A 292 -17.71 1.90 0.33
N GLN A 293 -17.42 1.11 1.36
CA GLN A 293 -18.21 1.09 2.60
C GLN A 293 -18.27 2.45 3.30
N ARG A 294 -17.15 3.19 3.37
CA ARG A 294 -17.09 4.52 4.02
C ARG A 294 -17.94 5.55 3.29
N LEU A 295 -17.93 5.48 1.96
CA LEU A 295 -18.69 6.37 1.07
C LEU A 295 -20.13 5.89 0.82
N LYS A 296 -20.49 4.69 1.28
CA LYS A 296 -21.78 4.04 1.06
C LYS A 296 -22.16 3.92 -0.42
N ILE A 297 -21.17 3.56 -1.23
CA ILE A 297 -21.34 3.23 -2.65
C ILE A 297 -20.97 1.75 -2.87
N GLY A 298 -21.40 1.19 -4.00
CA GLY A 298 -20.92 -0.13 -4.43
C GLY A 298 -19.45 -0.09 -4.86
N PRO A 299 -18.64 -1.14 -4.58
CA PRO A 299 -17.27 -1.22 -5.09
C PRO A 299 -17.19 -1.09 -6.62
N GLY A 300 -18.23 -1.48 -7.37
CA GLY A 300 -18.31 -1.34 -8.82
C GLY A 300 -18.23 0.09 -9.31
N VAL A 301 -18.67 1.07 -8.52
CA VAL A 301 -18.56 2.50 -8.84
C VAL A 301 -17.10 2.95 -8.89
N ILE A 302 -16.30 2.49 -7.91
CA ILE A 302 -14.86 2.76 -7.83
C ILE A 302 -14.13 2.03 -8.96
N ILE A 303 -14.43 0.75 -9.17
CA ILE A 303 -13.82 -0.07 -10.21
C ILE A 303 -14.09 0.51 -11.60
N LYS A 304 -15.31 0.99 -11.85
CA LYS A 304 -15.64 1.69 -13.10
C LYS A 304 -14.79 2.95 -13.27
N ALA A 305 -14.61 3.75 -12.22
CA ALA A 305 -13.73 4.91 -12.29
C ALA A 305 -12.26 4.58 -12.55
N ILE A 306 -11.76 3.44 -12.05
CA ILE A 306 -10.41 2.95 -12.39
C ILE A 306 -10.36 2.61 -13.89
N LYS A 307 -11.33 1.82 -14.39
CA LYS A 307 -11.41 1.42 -15.80
C LYS A 307 -11.57 2.63 -16.75
N ASP A 308 -12.32 3.65 -16.34
CA ASP A 308 -12.51 4.89 -17.10
C ASP A 308 -11.29 5.84 -17.02
N GLY A 309 -10.25 5.49 -16.25
CA GLY A 309 -9.08 6.35 -16.03
C GLY A 309 -9.36 7.61 -15.20
N ARG A 310 -10.42 7.62 -14.39
CA ARG A 310 -10.78 8.73 -13.48
C ARG A 310 -10.13 8.62 -12.09
N LEU A 311 -9.53 7.47 -11.79
CA LEU A 311 -8.72 7.24 -10.59
C LEU A 311 -7.35 6.76 -11.03
N HIS A 312 -6.30 7.39 -10.49
CA HIS A 312 -4.93 7.13 -10.91
C HIS A 312 -4.08 6.49 -9.82
N ARG A 313 -4.45 6.66 -8.55
CA ARG A 313 -3.68 6.12 -7.42
C ARG A 313 -4.21 4.75 -7.05
N ILE A 314 -3.75 3.74 -7.78
CA ILE A 314 -3.95 2.32 -7.48
C ILE A 314 -2.65 1.73 -6.92
N GLY A 315 -2.78 0.94 -5.87
CA GLY A 315 -1.67 0.25 -5.22
C GLY A 315 -1.89 -1.27 -5.16
N ASN A 316 -0.79 -2.00 -5.24
CA ASN A 316 -0.74 -3.44 -5.00
C ASN A 316 -0.04 -3.70 -3.65
N LEU A 317 -0.74 -4.28 -2.69
CA LEU A 317 -0.19 -4.50 -1.34
C LEU A 317 0.69 -5.76 -1.26
N GLU A 318 1.95 -5.57 -0.86
CA GLU A 318 2.92 -6.64 -0.62
C GLU A 318 2.40 -7.65 0.41
N GLY A 319 2.57 -8.95 0.13
CA GLY A 319 2.07 -10.04 0.98
C GLY A 319 0.58 -10.34 0.84
N ARG A 320 -0.11 -9.75 -0.16
CA ARG A 320 -1.44 -10.14 -0.61
C ARG A 320 -1.42 -10.41 -2.12
N THR A 321 -2.41 -11.14 -2.61
CA THR A 321 -2.56 -11.45 -4.04
C THR A 321 -3.99 -11.24 -4.50
N GLY A 322 -4.18 -11.09 -5.82
CA GLY A 322 -5.49 -10.90 -6.44
C GLY A 322 -6.21 -9.64 -5.93
N TYR A 323 -7.54 -9.71 -5.86
CA TYR A 323 -8.40 -8.60 -5.47
C TYR A 323 -8.10 -8.09 -4.05
N ALA A 324 -7.72 -8.98 -3.13
CA ALA A 324 -7.34 -8.63 -1.76
C ALA A 324 -6.12 -7.71 -1.66
N ALA A 325 -5.31 -7.63 -2.73
CA ALA A 325 -4.13 -6.77 -2.80
C ALA A 325 -4.43 -5.39 -3.40
N VAL A 326 -5.64 -5.14 -3.91
CA VAL A 326 -5.98 -3.91 -4.63
C VAL A 326 -6.38 -2.79 -3.65
N PHE A 327 -5.51 -1.80 -3.54
CA PHE A 327 -5.68 -0.62 -2.70
C PHE A 327 -5.82 0.63 -3.56
N ILE A 328 -6.54 1.62 -3.04
CA ILE A 328 -6.72 2.93 -3.69
C ILE A 328 -6.47 4.05 -2.69
N ASP A 329 -6.19 5.25 -3.19
CA ASP A 329 -6.17 6.44 -2.34
C ASP A 329 -7.61 6.86 -2.00
N HIS A 330 -8.01 6.68 -0.74
CA HIS A 330 -9.36 7.03 -0.29
C HIS A 330 -9.68 8.51 -0.49
N ASP A 331 -8.71 9.42 -0.37
CA ASP A 331 -8.96 10.84 -0.51
C ASP A 331 -9.22 11.22 -1.98
N GLU A 332 -8.58 10.53 -2.93
CA GLU A 332 -8.89 10.67 -4.36
C GLU A 332 -10.32 10.19 -4.65
N VAL A 333 -10.68 9.02 -4.13
CA VAL A 333 -12.04 8.46 -4.29
C VAL A 333 -13.08 9.36 -3.61
N ALA A 334 -12.78 9.91 -2.43
CA ALA A 334 -13.65 10.82 -1.70
C ALA A 334 -13.77 12.18 -2.39
N ARG A 335 -12.79 12.65 -3.17
CA ARG A 335 -12.97 13.84 -4.01
C ARG A 335 -13.90 13.57 -5.20
N LEU A 336 -13.83 12.36 -5.76
CA LEU A 336 -14.63 11.99 -6.93
C LEU A 336 -16.07 11.64 -6.59
N PHE A 337 -16.29 11.01 -5.43
CA PHE A 337 -17.59 10.46 -5.02
C PHE A 337 -18.07 10.95 -3.66
N GLY A 338 -17.25 11.72 -2.95
CA GLY A 338 -17.66 12.36 -1.71
C GLY A 338 -18.80 13.31 -2.00
N SER A 339 -19.84 13.14 -1.20
CA SER A 339 -21.00 14.01 -1.22
C SER A 339 -20.66 15.40 -0.64
N GLU A 340 -21.39 16.44 -1.08
CA GLU A 340 -21.28 17.80 -0.53
C GLU A 340 -21.23 17.80 1.01
N ALA A 341 -20.47 18.74 1.57
CA ALA A 341 -20.41 18.90 3.02
C ALA A 341 -21.83 19.03 3.59
N PRO A 342 -22.14 18.37 4.73
CA PRO A 342 -23.44 18.56 5.35
C PRO A 342 -23.67 20.04 5.64
N PRO A 343 -24.92 20.53 5.62
CA PRO A 343 -25.23 21.95 5.74
C PRO A 343 -24.88 22.55 7.12
N GLY A 344 -24.45 21.72 8.08
CA GLY A 344 -24.05 22.14 9.41
C GLY A 344 -23.37 21.04 10.21
N LEU A 345 -23.15 21.30 11.50
CA LEU A 345 -22.57 20.34 12.44
C LEU A 345 -23.60 19.30 12.88
N SER A 346 -23.18 18.06 13.12
CA SER A 346 -24.05 17.09 13.79
C SER A 346 -24.35 17.52 15.23
N ILE A 347 -25.46 17.06 15.82
CA ILE A 347 -25.79 17.32 17.24
C ILE A 347 -24.63 16.94 18.16
N GLU A 348 -23.95 15.81 17.90
CA GLU A 348 -22.83 15.37 18.71
C GLU A 348 -21.63 16.31 18.59
N THR A 349 -21.28 16.70 17.37
CA THR A 349 -20.17 17.62 17.11
C THR A 349 -20.42 18.99 17.73
N PHE A 350 -21.65 19.51 17.61
CA PHE A 350 -22.04 20.77 18.22
C PHE A 350 -22.05 20.68 19.75
N ALA A 351 -22.63 19.62 20.35
CA ALA A 351 -22.59 19.43 21.80
C ALA A 351 -21.17 19.42 22.37
N LYS A 352 -20.24 18.76 21.65
CA LYS A 352 -18.82 18.73 21.98
C LYS A 352 -18.16 20.11 21.83
N SER A 353 -18.49 20.89 20.80
CA SER A 353 -17.90 22.23 20.60
C SER A 353 -18.37 23.20 21.69
N VAL A 354 -19.67 23.21 22.02
CA VAL A 354 -20.23 24.09 23.05
C VAL A 354 -20.03 23.56 24.46
N GLY A 355 -19.59 22.32 24.67
CA GLY A 355 -19.33 21.76 26.00
C GLY A 355 -20.59 21.55 26.84
N SER A 356 -21.73 21.25 26.21
CA SER A 356 -23.04 21.06 26.88
C SER A 356 -23.19 19.70 27.60
N GLY A 357 -22.22 18.78 27.46
CA GLY A 357 -22.29 17.43 28.00
C GLY A 357 -22.79 16.40 26.96
N PRO A 358 -23.38 15.26 27.39
CA PRO A 358 -23.81 14.21 26.47
C PRO A 358 -24.82 14.70 25.40
N PRO A 359 -24.75 14.22 24.15
CA PRO A 359 -25.60 14.70 23.05
C PRO A 359 -27.12 14.60 23.28
N ILE A 360 -27.55 13.80 24.27
CA ILE A 360 -28.96 13.55 24.56
C ILE A 360 -29.70 14.79 25.05
N GLY A 361 -29.07 15.66 25.85
CA GLY A 361 -29.72 16.88 26.36
C GLY A 361 -29.94 17.92 25.27
N LEU A 362 -28.92 18.12 24.42
CA LEU A 362 -29.04 19.00 23.26
C LEU A 362 -30.09 18.48 22.26
N ARG A 363 -30.14 17.16 22.04
CA ARG A 363 -31.19 16.56 21.19
C ARG A 363 -32.58 16.81 21.76
N ARG A 364 -32.76 16.75 23.09
CA ARG A 364 -34.03 17.08 23.74
C ARG A 364 -34.40 18.55 23.57
N LEU A 365 -33.46 19.49 23.73
CA LEU A 365 -33.71 20.92 23.49
C LEU A 365 -34.25 21.18 22.08
N ILE A 366 -33.73 20.47 21.09
CA ILE A 366 -34.16 20.59 19.69
C ILE A 366 -35.57 20.00 19.51
N LEU A 367 -35.80 18.78 20.00
CA LEU A 367 -37.08 18.08 19.83
C LEU A 367 -38.22 18.75 20.60
N ASP A 368 -37.95 19.29 21.77
CA ASP A 368 -38.91 20.01 22.61
C ASP A 368 -39.05 21.51 22.19
N GLY A 369 -38.39 21.93 21.09
CA GLY A 369 -38.60 23.22 20.44
C GLY A 369 -37.91 24.42 21.10
N HIS A 370 -36.95 24.17 22.00
CA HIS A 370 -36.26 25.24 22.72
C HIS A 370 -35.15 25.93 21.91
N THR A 371 -34.58 25.22 20.93
CA THR A 371 -33.58 25.72 19.97
C THR A 371 -33.86 25.15 18.57
N PRO A 372 -33.67 25.93 17.49
CA PRO A 372 -33.86 25.43 16.14
C PRO A 372 -32.75 24.45 15.72
N ALA A 373 -33.07 23.59 14.76
CA ALA A 373 -32.11 22.75 14.03
C ALA A 373 -32.65 22.45 12.63
N THR A 374 -31.75 22.40 11.65
CA THR A 374 -32.11 22.13 10.26
C THR A 374 -32.16 20.62 10.00
N ARG A 375 -33.25 20.14 9.38
CA ARG A 375 -33.31 18.77 8.86
C ARG A 375 -32.67 18.71 7.48
N ALA A 376 -31.71 17.81 7.31
CA ALA A 376 -31.12 17.55 6.01
C ALA A 376 -30.79 16.07 5.85
N ILE A 377 -30.77 15.62 4.59
CA ILE A 377 -30.30 14.28 4.26
C ILE A 377 -28.79 14.27 4.47
N ASN A 378 -28.32 13.37 5.33
CA ASN A 378 -26.90 13.15 5.50
C ASN A 378 -26.31 12.73 4.15
N PRO A 379 -25.41 13.54 3.56
CA PRO A 379 -24.99 13.32 2.18
C PRO A 379 -24.29 11.95 1.99
N ARG A 380 -23.68 11.44 3.08
CA ARG A 380 -23.01 10.15 3.19
C ARG A 380 -23.93 9.00 3.59
N THR A 381 -24.87 9.19 4.51
CA THR A 381 -25.74 8.08 4.98
C THR A 381 -27.07 7.96 4.24
N LYS A 382 -27.44 8.97 3.44
CA LYS A 382 -28.75 9.14 2.80
C LYS A 382 -29.92 9.11 3.77
N SER A 383 -29.65 9.24 5.07
CA SER A 383 -30.67 9.25 6.12
C SER A 383 -30.95 10.70 6.52
N GLU A 384 -32.21 11.04 6.77
CA GLU A 384 -32.56 12.35 7.32
C GLU A 384 -32.05 12.49 8.76
N GLN A 385 -31.34 13.57 9.04
CA GLN A 385 -30.80 13.88 10.37
C GLN A 385 -30.89 15.38 10.65
N PHE A 386 -30.82 15.74 11.94
CA PHE A 386 -30.72 17.13 12.37
C PHE A 386 -29.27 17.62 12.33
N TYR A 387 -29.08 18.79 11.74
CA TYR A 387 -27.83 19.53 11.70
C TYR A 387 -28.02 20.89 12.38
N ILE A 388 -26.94 21.36 12.99
CA ILE A 388 -26.83 22.71 13.54
C ILE A 388 -26.08 23.54 12.51
N THR A 389 -26.82 24.32 11.73
CA THR A 389 -26.26 25.31 10.81
C THR A 389 -25.67 26.49 11.60
N PRO A 390 -24.90 27.40 10.96
CA PRO A 390 -24.45 28.63 11.61
C PRO A 390 -25.62 29.45 12.21
N ALA A 391 -26.73 29.56 11.49
CA ALA A 391 -27.93 30.26 11.98
C ALA A 391 -28.56 29.56 13.19
N ASP A 392 -28.63 28.22 13.18
CA ASP A 392 -29.12 27.45 14.32
C ASP A 392 -28.22 27.61 15.56
N ALA A 393 -26.89 27.64 15.35
CA ALA A 393 -25.91 27.85 16.41
C ALA A 393 -26.02 29.26 17.01
N GLU A 394 -26.21 30.28 16.17
CA GLU A 394 -26.44 31.66 16.62
C GLU A 394 -27.72 31.77 17.45
N ALA A 395 -28.82 31.15 17.01
CA ALA A 395 -30.07 31.11 17.78
C ALA A 395 -29.89 30.40 19.13
N PHE A 396 -29.14 29.30 19.17
CA PHE A 396 -28.78 28.63 20.41
C PHE A 396 -27.99 29.56 21.35
N HIS A 397 -26.94 30.20 20.84
CA HIS A 397 -26.08 31.09 21.62
C HIS A 397 -26.76 32.39 22.05
N ALA A 398 -27.79 32.85 21.33
CA ALA A 398 -28.60 33.99 21.72
C ALA A 398 -29.44 33.69 22.96
N LYS A 399 -29.91 32.43 23.10
CA LYS A 399 -30.84 32.03 24.15
C LYS A 399 -30.19 31.32 25.33
N PHE A 400 -29.12 30.55 25.08
CA PHE A 400 -28.51 29.68 26.08
C PHE A 400 -27.01 29.89 26.24
N PHE A 401 -26.57 29.74 27.48
CA PHE A 401 -25.18 29.53 27.84
C PHE A 401 -24.93 28.07 28.27
N THR A 402 -23.84 27.49 27.81
CA THR A 402 -23.21 26.32 28.44
C THR A 402 -22.10 26.79 29.39
N PRO A 403 -21.59 25.92 30.28
CA PRO A 403 -20.40 26.19 31.08
C PRO A 403 -19.23 26.76 30.28
N ARG A 404 -18.95 26.20 29.09
CA ARG A 404 -17.84 26.63 28.25
C ARG A 404 -18.12 27.98 27.58
N THR A 405 -19.30 28.17 27.00
CA THR A 405 -19.61 29.43 26.31
C THR A 405 -19.74 30.58 27.29
N MET A 406 -20.23 30.32 28.51
CA MET A 406 -20.30 31.29 29.60
C MET A 406 -18.91 31.70 30.09
N ALA A 407 -18.04 30.71 30.35
CA ALA A 407 -16.64 30.95 30.72
C ALA A 407 -15.91 31.83 29.69
N ASN A 408 -16.12 31.53 28.41
CA ASN A 408 -15.55 32.31 27.31
C ASN A 408 -16.13 33.74 27.26
N ALA A 409 -17.45 33.89 27.42
CA ALA A 409 -18.12 35.20 27.35
C ALA A 409 -17.65 36.16 28.46
N TYR A 410 -17.52 35.68 29.69
CA TYR A 410 -17.08 36.49 30.83
C TYR A 410 -15.58 36.45 31.09
N ARG A 411 -14.81 35.70 30.27
CA ARG A 411 -13.35 35.49 30.44
C ARG A 411 -12.96 35.04 31.85
N ARG A 412 -13.77 34.17 32.44
CA ARG A 412 -13.59 33.63 33.81
C ARG A 412 -13.59 32.11 33.78
N SER A 413 -12.94 31.47 34.74
CA SER A 413 -12.98 30.03 34.88
C SER A 413 -14.39 29.55 35.26
N TRP A 414 -14.76 28.35 34.79
CA TRP A 414 -16.05 27.74 35.13
C TRP A 414 -16.22 27.55 36.64
N GLN A 415 -15.15 27.21 37.36
CA GLN A 415 -15.19 27.05 38.83
C GLN A 415 -15.60 28.36 39.51
N SER A 416 -15.07 29.49 39.05
CA SER A 416 -15.39 30.81 39.60
C SER A 416 -16.84 31.20 39.30
N LEU A 417 -17.28 31.01 38.06
CA LEU A 417 -18.66 31.31 37.66
C LEU A 417 -19.68 30.42 38.38
N ARG A 418 -19.36 29.15 38.61
CA ARG A 418 -20.24 28.23 39.32
C ARG A 418 -20.53 28.69 40.76
N VAL A 419 -19.53 29.19 41.48
CA VAL A 419 -19.73 29.72 42.85
C VAL A 419 -20.70 30.89 42.85
N ASP A 420 -20.62 31.77 41.84
CA ASP A 420 -21.54 32.90 41.69
C ASP A 420 -22.95 32.42 41.33
N LEU A 421 -23.09 31.45 40.42
CA LEU A 421 -24.39 30.85 40.06
C LEU A 421 -25.06 30.19 41.28
N ASP A 422 -24.30 29.42 42.06
CA ASP A 422 -24.80 28.74 43.26
C ASP A 422 -25.23 29.76 44.33
N ARG A 423 -24.47 30.85 44.52
CA ARG A 423 -24.83 31.95 45.43
C ARG A 423 -26.12 32.67 45.00
N LEU A 424 -26.30 32.87 43.70
CA LEU A 424 -27.45 33.55 43.12
C LEU A 424 -28.66 32.61 42.93
N GLY A 425 -28.53 31.32 43.25
CA GLY A 425 -29.59 30.32 43.07
C GLY A 425 -29.95 30.05 41.60
N LEU A 426 -29.08 30.40 40.65
CA LEU A 426 -29.32 30.25 39.22
C LEU A 426 -29.06 28.80 38.80
N LYS A 427 -30.14 28.10 38.45
CA LYS A 427 -30.11 26.68 38.09
C LYS A 427 -30.02 26.48 36.57
N PRO A 428 -29.52 25.33 36.10
CA PRO A 428 -29.67 24.94 34.70
C PRO A 428 -31.14 24.98 34.27
N PHE A 429 -31.36 25.25 33.00
CA PHE A 429 -32.67 25.33 32.39
C PHE A 429 -33.41 24.00 32.51
N ILE A 430 -34.56 24.05 33.18
CA ILE A 430 -35.48 22.94 33.38
C ILE A 430 -36.86 23.44 32.96
N GLN A 431 -37.56 22.64 32.16
CA GLN A 431 -38.95 22.91 31.79
C GLN A 431 -39.74 21.60 31.90
N ASP A 432 -40.95 21.65 32.47
CA ASP A 432 -41.83 20.48 32.68
C ASP A 432 -41.15 19.30 33.37
N SER A 433 -40.31 19.59 34.38
CA SER A 433 -39.51 18.60 35.12
C SER A 433 -38.50 17.80 34.26
N ARG A 434 -38.18 18.27 33.05
CA ARG A 434 -37.17 17.67 32.18
C ARG A 434 -35.83 18.40 32.28
N ASP A 435 -34.77 17.61 32.39
CA ASP A 435 -33.39 18.08 32.36
C ASP A 435 -32.83 18.05 30.92
N TYR A 436 -32.32 19.20 30.50
CA TYR A 436 -31.76 19.48 29.18
C TYR A 436 -30.22 19.57 29.18
N SER A 437 -29.57 19.01 30.20
CA SER A 437 -28.13 19.15 30.50
C SER A 437 -27.75 20.53 31.04
N ARG A 438 -26.44 20.78 31.19
CA ARG A 438 -25.90 22.02 31.79
C ARG A 438 -26.01 23.20 30.81
N VAL A 439 -27.22 23.65 30.56
CA VAL A 439 -27.55 24.84 29.76
C VAL A 439 -28.28 25.84 30.65
N PHE A 440 -28.01 27.12 30.49
CA PHE A 440 -28.54 28.22 31.33
C PHE A 440 -29.17 29.27 30.43
N VAL A 441 -30.28 29.88 30.85
CA VAL A 441 -30.94 30.92 30.05
C VAL A 441 -30.07 32.17 30.05
N ARG A 442 -29.65 32.61 28.86
CA ARG A 442 -28.69 33.71 28.71
C ARG A 442 -29.16 35.02 29.32
N ALA A 443 -30.42 35.38 29.08
CA ALA A 443 -31.00 36.62 29.60
C ALA A 443 -30.99 36.67 31.13
N GLU A 444 -31.24 35.53 31.80
CA GLU A 444 -31.20 35.45 33.26
C GLU A 444 -29.78 35.68 33.78
N ILE A 445 -28.77 35.06 33.16
CA ILE A 445 -27.37 35.26 33.54
C ILE A 445 -26.92 36.70 33.27
N ASP A 446 -27.19 37.23 32.07
CA ASP A 446 -26.77 38.58 31.68
C ASP A 446 -27.38 39.66 32.58
N ASN A 447 -28.62 39.52 33.03
CA ASN A 447 -29.25 40.47 33.93
C ASN A 447 -28.52 40.53 35.29
N HIS A 448 -28.25 39.38 35.89
CA HIS A 448 -27.60 39.31 37.20
C HIS A 448 -26.12 39.77 37.15
N PHE A 449 -25.39 39.43 36.09
CA PHE A 449 -23.99 39.85 35.97
C PHE A 449 -23.83 41.33 35.58
N ARG A 450 -24.84 41.96 34.98
CA ARG A 450 -24.87 43.43 34.80
C ARG A 450 -25.13 44.18 36.10
N GLU A 451 -25.97 43.63 36.98
CA GLU A 451 -26.27 44.22 38.29
C GLU A 451 -25.06 44.18 39.25
N LEU A 452 -24.17 43.20 39.09
CA LEU A 452 -22.91 43.09 39.87
C LEU A 452 -21.78 44.02 39.39
N GLN A 453 -21.93 44.68 38.24
CA GLN A 453 -20.95 45.62 37.67
C GLN A 453 -21.33 47.10 37.86
N LYS A 454 -22.52 47.37 38.40
CA LYS A 454 -22.90 48.68 38.95
C LYS A 454 -22.58 48.73 40.43
#